data_AF-A0A8J5U527-F1
#
_entry.id   AF-A0A8J5U527-F1
#
_cell.length_a   1.000
_cell.length_b   1.000
_cell.length_c   1.000
_cell.angle_alpha   90.00
_cell.angle_beta   90.00
_cell.angle_gamma   90.00
#
_symmetry.space_group_name_H-M   'P 1'
#
loop_
_entity.id
_entity.type
_entity.pdbx_description
1 polymer ?
#
loop_
_entity_poly.entity_id
_entity_poly.type
_entity_poly.pdbx_seq_one_letter_code
_entity_poly.pdbx_strand_id
1 'polypeptide(L)'
;MRLPDDGQEYCQCSPEECTREGECNSSESILCGECMLPFEPVNTTPAQHAIASTAALPSEIVVYSALSCYRKKIKKAGARLLADEEIERFIGSKKHLLGIKEVVNEYGTSAMCVVARILIQKQVFELPIGERRRRFPELFPKLPLSIEDDVSNQNTGVSGSEDISGGLCRIEADQEQSDEPVEKVGNQDKGQHGFTKLKVWHKDPSYPVPLEARVQHRLMVKLQQVMEHACYEFAQREMQKTLEDQEWDHPEAVELDQWMNILIGHDGFDTNKSTEELEALFLSGVEIRDVAVKRVIVDPWRTRVFLKNAEDILKVLEAGDCLHIVKKLRGDVEKSLGELHLTTMHERVRVEKELAEIAAESKKLQQRRERVKAEILPWMKQCQEVAGSRVLEAICAAEVVAEV
;
A
#
# COMPACT_ATOMS: atom_id res chain seq x y z
N MET A 1 -43.69 30.40 -20.58
CA MET A 1 -42.53 31.28 -20.29
C MET A 1 -42.97 32.30 -19.25
N ARG A 2 -42.47 32.19 -18.03
CA ARG A 2 -42.61 33.25 -17.02
C ARG A 2 -41.48 34.25 -17.26
N LEU A 3 -41.80 35.54 -17.34
CA LEU A 3 -40.79 36.59 -17.37
C LEU A 3 -40.18 36.73 -15.96
N PRO A 4 -38.85 36.91 -15.84
CA PRO A 4 -38.21 37.11 -14.54
C PRO A 4 -38.60 38.47 -13.95
N ASP A 5 -38.74 38.51 -12.62
CA ASP A 5 -38.98 39.72 -11.84
C ASP A 5 -37.67 40.54 -11.79
N ASP A 6 -37.77 41.87 -11.95
CA ASP A 6 -36.61 42.78 -12.02
C ASP A 6 -35.86 42.82 -10.68
N GLY A 7 -34.93 41.89 -10.49
CA GLY A 7 -34.05 41.84 -9.32
C GLY A 7 -33.55 40.45 -8.90
N GLN A 8 -33.86 39.38 -9.63
CA GLN A 8 -33.49 38.02 -9.23
C GLN A 8 -32.27 37.49 -10.00
N GLU A 9 -31.12 37.38 -9.31
CA GLU A 9 -29.84 36.97 -9.90
C GLU A 9 -29.67 35.44 -10.05
N TYR A 10 -30.49 34.64 -9.34
CA TYR A 10 -30.38 33.17 -9.29
C TYR A 10 -31.72 32.43 -9.41
N CYS A 11 -31.67 31.18 -9.87
CA CYS A 11 -32.82 30.31 -10.08
C CYS A 11 -33.45 29.80 -8.76
N GLN A 12 -34.78 29.84 -8.66
CA GLN A 12 -35.58 29.27 -7.55
C GLN A 12 -36.52 28.13 -7.99
N CYS A 13 -36.30 27.50 -9.15
CA CYS A 13 -37.13 26.38 -9.61
C CYS A 13 -36.93 25.13 -8.73
N SER A 14 -37.98 24.31 -8.58
CA SER A 14 -37.91 23.08 -7.77
C SER A 14 -36.96 22.04 -8.41
N PRO A 15 -36.07 21.38 -7.64
CA PRO A 15 -35.07 20.44 -8.19
C PRO A 15 -35.67 19.26 -8.96
N GLU A 16 -36.89 18.85 -8.62
CA GLU A 16 -37.58 17.69 -9.21
C GLU A 16 -38.09 17.96 -10.64
N GLU A 17 -38.16 19.23 -11.07
CA GLU A 17 -38.61 19.61 -12.41
C GLU A 17 -37.45 19.89 -13.39
N CYS A 18 -36.21 20.04 -12.91
CA CYS A 18 -35.05 20.44 -13.71
C CYS A 18 -34.21 19.29 -14.30
N THR A 19 -34.57 18.03 -14.05
CA THR A 19 -33.84 16.87 -14.58
C THR A 19 -34.57 16.26 -15.78
N ARG A 20 -34.30 16.77 -16.98
CA ARG A 20 -34.45 15.97 -18.22
C ARG A 20 -33.07 15.60 -18.75
N GLU A 21 -32.99 14.33 -19.10
CA GLU A 21 -31.81 13.54 -19.47
C GLU A 21 -30.94 14.17 -20.56
N GLY A 22 -29.62 14.12 -20.39
CA GLY A 22 -28.65 14.40 -21.46
C GLY A 22 -27.33 14.99 -20.98
N GLU A 23 -26.30 14.14 -20.96
CA GLU A 23 -24.85 14.43 -21.08
C GLU A 23 -24.37 15.89 -20.94
N CYS A 24 -23.52 16.19 -19.94
CA CYS A 24 -22.26 16.89 -20.21
C CYS A 24 -21.28 16.89 -19.01
N ASN A 25 -20.06 16.43 -19.28
CA ASN A 25 -18.88 16.65 -18.45
C ASN A 25 -18.25 18.00 -18.81
N SER A 26 -18.47 19.03 -18.00
CA SER A 26 -17.55 20.19 -17.88
C SER A 26 -18.00 21.07 -16.73
N SER A 27 -17.11 21.30 -15.78
CA SER A 27 -17.29 22.25 -14.68
C SER A 27 -17.18 23.69 -15.19
N GLU A 28 -18.27 24.24 -15.74
CA GLU A 28 -18.48 25.67 -15.92
C GLU A 28 -19.98 25.93 -16.17
N SER A 29 -20.65 26.54 -15.17
CA SER A 29 -21.96 27.22 -15.21
C SER A 29 -23.13 26.52 -15.91
N ILE A 30 -23.92 25.75 -15.15
CA ILE A 30 -25.22 25.19 -15.61
C ILE A 30 -26.31 26.26 -15.40
N LEU A 31 -26.92 26.76 -16.48
CA LEU A 31 -28.11 27.61 -16.43
C LEU A 31 -29.37 26.75 -16.32
N CYS A 32 -30.39 27.22 -15.59
CA CYS A 32 -31.67 26.53 -15.50
C CYS A 32 -32.41 26.56 -16.86
N GLY A 33 -32.82 25.39 -17.37
CA GLY A 33 -33.48 25.28 -18.68
C GLY A 33 -34.86 25.95 -18.79
N GLU A 34 -35.51 26.29 -17.67
CA GLU A 34 -36.83 26.93 -17.67
C GLU A 34 -36.79 28.45 -17.50
N CYS A 35 -35.89 28.97 -16.65
CA CYS A 35 -35.80 30.41 -16.39
C CYS A 35 -34.51 31.06 -16.90
N MET A 36 -33.57 30.28 -17.46
CA MET A 36 -32.29 30.72 -18.04
C MET A 36 -31.38 31.49 -17.06
N LEU A 37 -31.69 31.47 -15.76
CA LEU A 37 -30.86 32.04 -14.71
C LEU A 37 -29.89 30.99 -14.15
N PRO A 38 -28.70 31.38 -13.68
CA PRO A 38 -27.77 30.49 -13.00
C PRO A 38 -28.35 29.99 -11.67
N PHE A 39 -28.04 28.76 -11.28
CA PHE A 39 -28.38 28.25 -9.94
C PHE A 39 -27.57 28.99 -8.86
N GLU A 40 -28.15 29.16 -7.66
CA GLU A 40 -27.38 29.70 -6.53
C GLU A 40 -26.13 28.84 -6.28
N PRO A 41 -24.93 29.42 -6.19
CA PRO A 41 -23.74 28.68 -5.85
C PRO A 41 -23.92 28.09 -4.45
N VAL A 42 -23.99 26.76 -4.36
CA VAL A 42 -23.96 26.04 -3.09
C VAL A 42 -22.75 26.55 -2.31
N ASN A 43 -22.99 27.04 -1.08
CA ASN A 43 -21.97 27.62 -0.21
C ASN A 43 -20.80 26.66 0.04
N THR A 44 -19.84 26.66 -0.87
CA THR A 44 -18.50 26.14 -0.71
C THR A 44 -17.59 27.31 -0.37
N THR A 45 -16.95 27.22 0.78
CA THR A 45 -16.09 28.27 1.33
C THR A 45 -14.95 28.67 0.36
N PRO A 46 -14.40 29.90 0.48
CA PRO A 46 -13.39 30.46 -0.44
C PRO A 46 -12.10 29.62 -0.58
N ALA A 47 -11.90 28.61 0.27
CA ALA A 47 -10.78 27.68 0.20
C ALA A 47 -10.84 26.73 -1.02
N GLN A 48 -12.00 26.53 -1.65
CA GLN A 48 -12.14 25.58 -2.76
C GLN A 48 -11.74 26.16 -4.13
N HIS A 49 -11.73 27.49 -4.30
CA HIS A 49 -11.18 28.13 -5.52
C HIS A 49 -9.69 28.46 -5.42
N ALA A 50 -9.07 28.34 -4.25
CA ALA A 50 -7.65 28.65 -4.03
C ALA A 50 -6.68 27.49 -4.35
N ILE A 51 -7.17 26.36 -4.89
CA ILE A 51 -6.32 25.25 -5.37
C ILE A 51 -6.31 25.20 -6.91
N ALA A 52 -6.55 26.35 -7.56
CA ALA A 52 -6.12 26.60 -8.93
C ALA A 52 -4.66 27.11 -8.99
N SER A 53 -3.84 26.69 -8.03
CA SER A 53 -2.39 26.91 -8.02
C SER A 53 -1.69 25.58 -7.75
N THR A 54 -1.48 24.83 -8.84
CA THR A 54 -0.29 23.98 -9.12
C THR A 54 0.27 23.02 -8.06
N ALA A 55 -0.45 22.66 -6.99
CA ALA A 55 -0.07 21.57 -6.10
C ALA A 55 -0.90 20.32 -6.43
N ALA A 56 -0.25 19.26 -6.90
CA ALA A 56 -0.89 17.95 -7.05
C ALA A 56 -1.47 17.50 -5.70
N LEU A 57 -2.64 16.84 -5.70
CA LEU A 57 -3.18 16.25 -4.47
C LEU A 57 -2.42 14.95 -4.13
N PRO A 58 -2.15 14.67 -2.84
CA PRO A 58 -1.55 13.41 -2.43
C PRO A 58 -2.49 12.25 -2.71
N SER A 59 -1.96 11.06 -3.02
CA SER A 59 -2.81 9.90 -3.28
C SER A 59 -3.53 9.42 -2.01
N GLU A 60 -4.72 8.83 -2.18
CA GLU A 60 -5.53 8.29 -1.07
C GLU A 60 -4.74 7.28 -0.21
N ILE A 61 -3.86 6.48 -0.84
CA ILE A 61 -3.03 5.48 -0.16
C ILE A 61 -1.94 6.12 0.72
N VAL A 62 -1.31 7.20 0.25
CA VAL A 62 -0.26 7.94 0.98
C VAL A 62 -0.85 8.56 2.24
N VAL A 63 -1.99 9.23 2.11
CA VAL A 63 -2.68 9.85 3.24
C VAL A 63 -3.26 8.79 4.18
N TYR A 64 -3.80 7.69 3.65
CA TYR A 64 -4.27 6.58 4.47
C TYR A 64 -3.14 5.95 5.29
N SER A 65 -1.97 5.74 4.69
CA SER A 65 -0.79 5.18 5.36
C SER A 65 -0.30 6.07 6.49
N ALA A 66 -0.19 7.38 6.22
CA ALA A 66 0.20 8.39 7.22
C ALA A 66 -0.78 8.46 8.41
N LEU A 67 -2.06 8.21 8.17
CA LEU A 67 -3.12 8.29 9.19
C LEU A 67 -3.50 6.93 9.79
N SER A 68 -2.97 5.82 9.26
CA SER A 68 -3.36 4.46 9.62
C SER A 68 -3.10 4.13 11.10
N CYS A 69 -2.02 4.66 11.68
CA CYS A 69 -1.68 4.51 13.09
C CYS A 69 -2.71 5.17 14.03
N TYR A 70 -3.51 6.12 13.53
CA TYR A 70 -4.55 6.82 14.29
C TYR A 70 -5.96 6.28 14.02
N ARG A 71 -6.09 5.14 13.35
CA ARG A 71 -7.37 4.55 12.95
C ARG A 71 -8.40 4.50 14.09
N LYS A 72 -7.98 4.09 15.31
CA LYS A 72 -8.88 4.02 16.47
C LYS A 72 -9.42 5.41 16.87
N LYS A 73 -8.56 6.43 16.87
CA LYS A 73 -8.92 7.83 17.17
C LYS A 73 -9.80 8.43 16.05
N ILE A 74 -9.46 8.18 14.79
CA ILE A 74 -10.24 8.64 13.62
C ILE A 74 -11.61 7.96 13.58
N LYS A 75 -11.71 6.66 13.86
CA LYS A 75 -12.99 5.94 13.96
C LYS A 75 -13.88 6.49 15.08
N LYS A 76 -13.30 6.86 16.23
CA LYS A 76 -14.07 7.44 17.36
C LYS A 76 -14.50 8.89 17.08
N ALA A 77 -13.72 9.64 16.32
CA ALA A 77 -13.93 11.06 16.05
C ALA A 77 -14.50 11.37 14.65
N GLY A 78 -14.75 10.36 13.80
CA GLY A 78 -14.92 10.48 12.35
C GLY A 78 -15.87 11.60 11.90
N ALA A 79 -17.08 11.65 12.45
CA ALA A 79 -18.06 12.69 12.13
C ALA A 79 -17.64 14.10 12.57
N ARG A 80 -16.87 14.24 13.67
CA ARG A 80 -16.34 15.53 14.15
C ARG A 80 -15.18 16.01 13.29
N LEU A 81 -14.37 15.09 12.76
CA LEU A 81 -13.23 15.38 11.87
C LEU A 81 -13.65 15.74 10.43
N LEU A 82 -14.94 15.76 10.11
CA LEU A 82 -15.42 16.25 8.82
C LEU A 82 -15.47 17.77 8.74
N ALA A 83 -15.42 18.47 9.89
CA ALA A 83 -15.30 19.92 9.94
C ALA A 83 -13.87 20.36 9.59
N ASP A 84 -13.75 21.37 8.72
CA ASP A 84 -12.47 21.87 8.20
C ASP A 84 -11.49 22.26 9.31
N GLU A 85 -11.97 22.91 10.38
CA GLU A 85 -11.15 23.34 11.52
C GLU A 85 -10.67 22.17 12.39
N GLU A 86 -11.47 21.11 12.52
CA GLU A 86 -11.14 19.94 13.33
C GLU A 86 -10.08 19.06 12.65
N ILE A 87 -10.18 18.86 11.34
CA ILE A 87 -9.20 18.06 10.59
C ILE A 87 -7.87 18.78 10.45
N GLU A 88 -7.89 20.10 10.25
CA GLU A 88 -6.68 20.91 10.21
C GLU A 88 -5.98 20.95 11.56
N ARG A 89 -6.72 21.04 12.67
CA ARG A 89 -6.15 20.92 14.02
C ARG A 89 -5.63 19.51 14.29
N PHE A 90 -6.34 18.47 13.84
CA PHE A 90 -5.91 17.08 14.01
C PHE A 90 -4.59 16.78 13.27
N ILE A 91 -4.46 17.25 12.03
CA ILE A 91 -3.24 17.11 11.22
C ILE A 91 -2.16 18.06 11.77
N GLY A 92 -2.54 19.29 12.10
CA GLY A 92 -1.68 20.33 12.68
C GLY A 92 -0.96 19.89 13.95
N SER A 93 -1.69 19.32 14.92
CA SER A 93 -1.13 18.76 16.16
C SER A 93 -0.14 17.63 15.94
N LYS A 94 -0.14 17.01 14.76
CA LYS A 94 0.68 15.84 14.41
C LYS A 94 1.69 16.11 13.29
N LYS A 95 1.84 17.37 12.87
CA LYS A 95 2.78 17.80 11.80
C LYS A 95 4.24 17.44 12.09
N HIS A 96 4.61 17.20 13.35
CA HIS A 96 5.96 16.82 13.73
C HIS A 96 6.26 15.32 13.51
N LEU A 97 5.21 14.49 13.33
CA LEU A 97 5.33 13.04 13.18
C LEU A 97 5.64 12.68 11.74
N LEU A 98 6.67 11.85 11.52
CA LEU A 98 7.31 11.64 10.21
C LEU A 98 6.34 11.41 9.05
N GLY A 99 5.36 10.51 9.18
CA GLY A 99 4.42 10.21 8.08
C GLY A 99 3.49 11.37 7.73
N ILE A 100 3.14 12.22 8.70
CA ILE A 100 2.30 13.40 8.47
C ILE A 100 3.19 14.57 8.03
N LYS A 101 4.38 14.70 8.61
CA LYS A 101 5.38 15.71 8.27
C LYS A 101 5.80 15.63 6.80
N GLU A 102 6.06 14.43 6.29
CA GLU A 102 6.50 14.21 4.91
C GLU A 102 5.40 14.58 3.90
N VAL A 103 4.17 14.09 4.12
CA VAL A 103 3.03 14.43 3.26
C VAL A 103 2.70 15.93 3.31
N VAL A 104 2.79 16.55 4.49
CA VAL A 104 2.58 18.00 4.64
C VAL A 104 3.70 18.82 3.99
N ASN A 105 4.95 18.36 4.03
CA ASN A 105 6.07 19.05 3.38
C ASN A 105 6.01 18.95 1.86
N GLU A 106 5.54 17.82 1.32
CA GLU A 106 5.51 17.54 -0.12
C GLU A 106 4.25 18.12 -0.80
N TYR A 107 3.08 17.99 -0.16
CA TYR A 107 1.79 18.36 -0.76
C TYR A 107 1.12 19.55 -0.06
N GLY A 108 1.63 19.98 1.09
CA GLY A 108 1.00 21.01 1.90
C GLY A 108 -0.06 20.46 2.86
N THR A 109 -0.36 21.24 3.90
CA THR A 109 -1.36 20.84 4.91
C THR A 109 -2.75 20.75 4.32
N SER A 110 -3.15 21.74 3.51
CA SER A 110 -4.49 21.82 2.94
C SER A 110 -4.78 20.65 2.00
N ALA A 111 -3.83 20.24 1.16
CA ALA A 111 -4.00 19.09 0.27
C ALA A 111 -4.13 17.77 1.04
N MET A 112 -3.36 17.59 2.12
CA MET A 112 -3.50 16.43 3.00
C MET A 112 -4.86 16.41 3.71
N CYS A 113 -5.34 17.56 4.20
CA CYS A 113 -6.65 17.68 4.84
C CYS A 113 -7.79 17.31 3.89
N VAL A 114 -7.73 17.75 2.63
CA VAL A 114 -8.72 17.42 1.60
C VAL A 114 -8.82 15.90 1.39
N VAL A 115 -7.68 15.24 1.18
CA VAL A 115 -7.66 13.78 0.93
C VAL A 115 -8.00 12.98 2.19
N ALA A 116 -7.58 13.45 3.37
CA ALA A 116 -7.97 12.85 4.65
C ALA A 116 -9.49 12.91 4.86
N ARG A 117 -10.13 14.03 4.49
CA ARG A 117 -11.59 14.19 4.55
C ARG A 117 -12.29 13.21 3.62
N ILE A 118 -11.81 13.07 2.39
CA ILE A 118 -12.31 12.09 1.41
C ILE A 118 -12.28 10.66 2.00
N LEU A 119 -11.17 10.28 2.63
CA LEU A 119 -11.03 8.96 3.27
C LEU A 119 -11.97 8.76 4.47
N ILE A 120 -12.22 9.80 5.26
CA ILE A 120 -13.15 9.77 6.40
C ILE A 120 -14.60 9.69 5.91
N GLN A 121 -14.98 10.49 4.91
CA GLN A 121 -16.32 10.45 4.29
C GLN A 121 -16.61 9.08 3.67
N LYS A 122 -15.61 8.47 3.02
CA LYS A 122 -15.68 7.11 2.46
C LYS A 122 -15.59 6.01 3.53
N GLN A 123 -15.62 6.38 4.82
CA GLN A 123 -15.54 5.50 6.01
C GLN A 123 -14.37 4.50 5.96
N VAL A 124 -13.29 4.86 5.28
CA VAL A 124 -12.20 3.94 4.96
C VAL A 124 -11.48 3.44 6.21
N PHE A 125 -11.45 4.25 7.27
CA PHE A 125 -10.88 3.87 8.56
C PHE A 125 -11.79 2.93 9.38
N GLU A 126 -13.08 2.85 9.04
CA GLU A 126 -14.07 2.03 9.73
C GLU A 126 -14.18 0.64 9.10
N LEU A 127 -13.89 0.52 7.80
CA LEU A 127 -13.96 -0.73 7.03
C LEU A 127 -13.19 -1.89 7.70
N PRO A 128 -13.75 -3.12 7.66
CA PRO A 128 -13.05 -4.34 8.05
C PRO A 128 -11.72 -4.52 7.28
N ILE A 129 -10.79 -5.26 7.86
CA ILE A 129 -9.45 -5.45 7.27
C ILE A 129 -9.51 -6.04 5.84
N GLY A 130 -10.46 -6.93 5.57
CA GLY A 130 -10.66 -7.53 4.24
C GLY A 130 -11.11 -6.53 3.17
N GLU A 131 -11.88 -5.51 3.52
CA GLU A 131 -12.34 -4.48 2.59
C GLU A 131 -11.29 -3.39 2.38
N ARG A 132 -10.53 -3.05 3.42
CA ARG A 132 -9.36 -2.18 3.28
C ARG A 132 -8.25 -2.85 2.46
N ARG A 133 -8.10 -4.17 2.57
CA ARG A 133 -7.24 -4.98 1.70
C ARG A 133 -7.72 -5.00 0.25
N ARG A 134 -9.03 -4.95 0.00
CA ARG A 134 -9.56 -4.81 -1.38
C ARG A 134 -9.34 -3.40 -1.93
N ARG A 135 -9.42 -2.37 -1.09
CA ARG A 135 -9.28 -0.95 -1.47
C ARG A 135 -7.83 -0.49 -1.61
N PHE A 136 -6.95 -0.98 -0.75
CA PHE A 136 -5.50 -0.74 -0.77
C PHE A 136 -4.74 -2.07 -0.72
N PRO A 137 -4.84 -2.91 -1.77
CA PRO A 137 -4.14 -4.19 -1.82
C PRO A 137 -2.62 -4.08 -1.65
N GLU A 138 -2.06 -2.91 -1.99
CA GLU A 138 -0.65 -2.51 -1.81
C GLU A 138 -0.22 -2.44 -0.32
N LEU A 139 -1.15 -2.21 0.63
CA LEU A 139 -0.84 -2.08 2.07
C LEU A 139 -1.00 -3.39 2.85
N PHE A 140 -1.52 -4.44 2.22
CA PHE A 140 -1.87 -5.70 2.88
C PHE A 140 -1.36 -6.89 2.08
N PRO A 141 -0.07 -7.26 2.21
CA PRO A 141 0.55 -8.36 1.47
C PRO A 141 -0.25 -9.65 1.62
N LYS A 142 -0.47 -10.38 0.52
CA LYS A 142 -1.09 -11.72 0.56
C LYS A 142 -0.08 -12.70 1.18
N LEU A 143 -0.39 -13.25 2.36
CA LEU A 143 0.26 -14.49 2.79
C LEU A 143 -0.19 -15.61 1.84
N PRO A 144 0.72 -16.47 1.36
CA PRO A 144 0.33 -17.74 0.75
C PRO A 144 -0.22 -18.64 1.87
N LEU A 145 -1.51 -18.97 1.79
CA LEU A 145 -2.04 -20.16 2.45
C LEU A 145 -1.52 -21.39 1.68
N SER A 146 -1.29 -22.47 2.44
CA SER A 146 -0.78 -23.75 2.00
C SER A 146 -1.48 -24.28 0.74
N ILE A 147 -0.67 -24.91 -0.10
CA ILE A 147 -1.11 -25.76 -1.19
C ILE A 147 -1.75 -26.99 -0.54
N GLU A 148 -3.04 -27.17 -0.76
CA GLU A 148 -3.62 -28.52 -0.83
C GLU A 148 -4.42 -28.62 -2.12
N ASP A 149 -4.37 -29.83 -2.66
CA ASP A 149 -4.54 -30.18 -4.05
C ASP A 149 -5.97 -30.07 -4.58
N ASP A 150 -5.98 -30.20 -5.90
CA ASP A 150 -7.04 -30.05 -6.89
C ASP A 150 -8.29 -30.94 -6.70
N VAL A 151 -9.36 -30.52 -7.40
CA VAL A 151 -10.51 -31.29 -7.93
C VAL A 151 -11.91 -31.02 -7.35
N SER A 152 -12.65 -30.21 -8.11
CA SER A 152 -14.07 -30.35 -8.55
C SER A 152 -15.14 -30.82 -7.55
N ASN A 153 -16.14 -29.98 -7.23
CA ASN A 153 -17.44 -30.02 -7.91
C ASN A 153 -18.42 -28.92 -7.41
N GLN A 154 -19.50 -28.80 -8.17
CA GLN A 154 -20.48 -27.71 -8.22
C GLN A 154 -21.44 -27.57 -7.02
N ASN A 155 -21.97 -26.34 -6.93
CA ASN A 155 -23.33 -25.93 -6.53
C ASN A 155 -23.75 -25.70 -5.07
N THR A 156 -24.57 -24.64 -4.97
CA THR A 156 -25.62 -24.28 -3.98
C THR A 156 -25.23 -23.71 -2.61
N GLY A 157 -25.49 -22.40 -2.46
CA GLY A 157 -26.60 -21.91 -1.62
C GLY A 157 -26.39 -21.74 -0.10
N VAL A 158 -26.71 -20.52 0.36
CA VAL A 158 -27.37 -20.18 1.64
C VAL A 158 -26.51 -20.09 2.92
N SER A 159 -26.28 -18.83 3.33
CA SER A 159 -26.65 -18.17 4.60
C SER A 159 -26.72 -18.93 5.94
N GLY A 160 -26.13 -18.32 6.99
CA GLY A 160 -26.41 -18.54 8.44
C GLY A 160 -25.14 -18.79 9.26
N SER A 161 -24.71 -17.85 10.13
CA SER A 161 -24.83 -17.86 11.63
C SER A 161 -23.97 -18.96 12.29
N GLU A 162 -23.28 -18.84 13.43
CA GLU A 162 -22.96 -17.84 14.45
C GLU A 162 -21.89 -18.52 15.34
N ASP A 163 -21.00 -17.72 15.91
CA ASP A 163 -20.38 -17.80 17.26
C ASP A 163 -19.77 -19.08 17.90
N ILE A 164 -18.97 -18.76 18.94
CA ILE A 164 -18.44 -19.56 20.08
C ILE A 164 -16.98 -20.02 19.86
N SER A 165 -15.98 -19.28 20.37
CA SER A 165 -15.48 -19.22 21.77
C SER A 165 -14.58 -20.39 22.18
N GLY A 166 -13.31 -20.05 22.47
CA GLY A 166 -12.54 -20.58 23.61
C GLY A 166 -11.80 -21.90 23.41
N GLY A 167 -10.62 -22.00 24.03
CA GLY A 167 -10.10 -23.30 24.47
C GLY A 167 -8.67 -23.62 24.05
N LEU A 168 -7.75 -23.39 24.98
CA LEU A 168 -6.37 -23.86 25.03
C LEU A 168 -6.26 -25.40 25.06
N CYS A 169 -5.06 -25.90 24.69
CA CYS A 169 -4.32 -27.08 25.21
C CYS A 169 -3.89 -28.04 24.08
N ARG A 170 -2.58 -28.20 23.82
CA ARG A 170 -1.55 -28.97 24.58
C ARG A 170 -1.45 -30.40 24.01
N ILE A 171 -0.31 -30.71 23.39
CA ILE A 171 0.24 -32.07 23.36
C ILE A 171 1.73 -31.96 23.69
N GLU A 172 2.11 -32.73 24.70
CA GLU A 172 3.43 -32.93 25.30
C GLU A 172 4.31 -33.78 24.34
N ALA A 173 5.56 -33.40 24.13
CA ALA A 173 6.77 -34.00 24.71
C ALA A 173 6.91 -35.53 24.49
N ASP A 174 7.96 -35.92 23.77
CA ASP A 174 8.85 -37.03 24.14
C ASP A 174 10.24 -36.84 23.49
N GLN A 175 11.27 -37.15 24.28
CA GLN A 175 12.71 -37.01 24.02
C GLN A 175 13.32 -38.28 23.39
N GLU A 176 14.48 -38.13 22.75
CA GLU A 176 15.71 -38.99 22.80
C GLU A 176 16.60 -38.61 21.58
N GLN A 177 17.75 -37.92 21.72
CA GLN A 177 19.09 -38.28 22.26
C GLN A 177 20.12 -38.73 21.17
N SER A 178 21.13 -37.85 20.99
CA SER A 178 22.56 -38.01 20.59
C SER A 178 23.03 -38.88 19.40
N ASP A 179 23.80 -38.29 18.47
CA ASP A 179 25.29 -38.45 18.35
C ASP A 179 25.88 -37.78 17.08
N GLU A 180 27.01 -37.08 17.26
CA GLU A 180 27.92 -36.48 16.24
C GLU A 180 29.03 -37.49 15.80
N PRO A 181 30.08 -37.15 15.01
CA PRO A 181 30.18 -36.49 13.70
C PRO A 181 31.12 -37.27 12.75
N VAL A 182 31.07 -37.08 11.40
CA VAL A 182 32.22 -37.42 10.51
C VAL A 182 32.32 -36.47 9.31
N GLU A 183 33.45 -35.79 9.20
CA GLU A 183 33.93 -35.05 8.02
C GLU A 183 34.23 -35.99 6.83
N LYS A 184 33.96 -35.52 5.59
CA LYS A 184 34.99 -35.44 4.53
C LYS A 184 34.57 -34.62 3.31
N VAL A 185 35.50 -33.74 2.97
CA VAL A 185 35.69 -32.86 1.81
C VAL A 185 35.38 -33.46 0.44
N GLY A 186 34.84 -32.64 -0.49
CA GLY A 186 34.99 -32.87 -1.93
C GLY A 186 34.05 -32.12 -2.91
N ASN A 187 34.40 -30.87 -3.23
CA ASN A 187 34.24 -30.14 -4.51
C ASN A 187 32.86 -29.83 -5.18
N GLN A 188 32.66 -28.51 -5.31
CA GLN A 188 32.21 -27.73 -6.48
C GLN A 188 30.96 -28.12 -7.30
N ASP A 189 29.97 -27.23 -7.16
CA ASP A 189 29.30 -26.47 -8.24
C ASP A 189 28.35 -27.21 -9.19
N LYS A 190 27.04 -27.03 -8.95
CA LYS A 190 26.06 -26.42 -9.88
C LYS A 190 24.64 -26.64 -9.42
N GLY A 191 23.80 -25.62 -9.60
CA GLY A 191 22.38 -25.82 -9.88
C GLY A 191 21.41 -25.33 -8.80
N GLN A 192 20.94 -24.09 -8.99
CA GLN A 192 19.55 -23.66 -8.87
C GLN A 192 18.56 -24.67 -8.28
N HIS A 193 17.91 -24.32 -7.15
CA HIS A 193 16.49 -24.55 -6.82
C HIS A 193 16.25 -24.00 -5.38
N GLY A 194 15.34 -23.07 -5.07
CA GLY A 194 14.50 -22.22 -5.88
C GLY A 194 14.22 -20.93 -5.09
N PHE A 195 14.58 -19.80 -5.68
CA PHE A 195 14.04 -18.49 -5.31
C PHE A 195 12.64 -18.40 -5.91
N THR A 196 11.66 -19.02 -5.28
CA THR A 196 10.27 -18.84 -5.68
C THR A 196 9.64 -17.66 -4.97
N LYS A 197 9.32 -16.65 -5.79
CA LYS A 197 8.26 -15.65 -5.65
C LYS A 197 8.63 -14.34 -4.95
N LEU A 198 9.52 -13.60 -5.60
CA LEU A 198 9.44 -12.14 -5.67
C LEU A 198 8.16 -11.78 -6.49
N LYS A 199 6.98 -11.80 -5.85
CA LYS A 199 5.73 -11.36 -6.50
C LYS A 199 5.13 -10.20 -5.71
N VAL A 200 4.84 -9.13 -6.46
CA VAL A 200 3.92 -8.02 -6.14
C VAL A 200 4.50 -6.85 -5.32
N TRP A 201 5.42 -6.08 -5.91
CA TRP A 201 5.67 -4.67 -5.53
C TRP A 201 5.82 -3.77 -6.78
N HIS A 202 5.21 -4.16 -7.91
CA HIS A 202 5.37 -3.51 -9.21
C HIS A 202 4.04 -3.07 -9.80
N LYS A 203 3.29 -2.24 -9.09
CA LYS A 203 2.10 -1.60 -9.66
C LYS A 203 2.08 -0.08 -9.52
N ASP A 204 2.83 0.49 -8.58
CA ASP A 204 2.96 1.95 -8.44
C ASP A 204 4.44 2.39 -8.64
N PRO A 205 4.75 3.23 -9.65
CA PRO A 205 6.08 3.79 -9.88
C PRO A 205 6.63 4.64 -8.73
N SER A 206 5.79 5.12 -7.81
CA SER A 206 6.18 6.02 -6.73
C SER A 206 6.80 5.30 -5.52
N TYR A 207 6.56 3.99 -5.37
CA TYR A 207 6.90 3.30 -4.12
C TYR A 207 8.35 2.79 -4.10
N PRO A 208 9.12 3.11 -3.03
CA PRO A 208 10.49 2.63 -2.89
C PRO A 208 10.51 1.10 -2.72
N VAL A 209 11.51 0.47 -3.33
CA VAL A 209 11.65 -1.00 -3.34
C VAL A 209 11.96 -1.50 -1.92
N PRO A 210 11.17 -2.44 -1.38
CA PRO A 210 11.44 -3.02 -0.07
C PRO A 210 12.75 -3.82 -0.06
N LEU A 211 13.34 -3.96 1.12
CA LEU A 211 14.49 -4.84 1.31
C LEU A 211 14.11 -6.28 1.00
N GLU A 212 15.11 -7.08 0.61
CA GLU A 212 14.92 -8.52 0.50
C GLU A 212 14.46 -9.10 1.84
N ALA A 213 13.47 -9.99 1.80
CA ALA A 213 12.84 -10.59 2.98
C ALA A 213 13.82 -11.09 4.04
N ARG A 214 14.89 -11.76 3.60
CA ARG A 214 15.94 -12.29 4.50
C ARG A 214 16.71 -11.19 5.20
N VAL A 215 17.04 -10.12 4.48
CA VAL A 215 17.77 -8.95 5.02
C VAL A 215 16.89 -8.19 6.00
N GLN A 216 15.63 -7.95 5.63
CA GLN A 216 14.68 -7.26 6.50
C GLN A 216 14.43 -8.04 7.79
N HIS A 217 14.22 -9.36 7.71
CA HIS A 217 14.03 -10.18 8.91
C HIS A 217 15.26 -10.12 9.84
N ARG A 218 16.46 -10.25 9.29
CA ARG A 218 17.71 -10.11 10.07
C ARG A 218 17.83 -8.74 10.73
N LEU A 219 17.44 -7.67 10.03
CA LEU A 219 17.42 -6.33 10.57
C LEU A 219 16.46 -6.21 11.77
N MET A 220 15.23 -6.72 11.62
CA MET A 220 14.22 -6.66 12.68
C MET A 220 14.60 -7.52 13.89
N VAL A 221 15.16 -8.71 13.68
CA VAL A 221 15.68 -9.56 14.77
C VAL A 221 16.82 -8.86 15.50
N LYS A 222 17.76 -8.23 14.78
CA LYS A 222 18.85 -7.52 15.41
C LYS A 222 18.37 -6.31 16.22
N LEU A 223 17.37 -5.60 15.71
CA LEU A 223 16.75 -4.48 16.42
C LEU A 223 16.08 -4.96 17.71
N GLN A 224 15.33 -6.07 17.64
CA GLN A 224 14.69 -6.68 18.79
C GLN A 224 15.72 -7.04 19.88
N GLN A 225 16.77 -7.77 19.53
CA GLN A 225 17.81 -8.19 20.48
C GLN A 225 18.49 -7.01 21.20
N VAL A 226 18.82 -5.96 20.46
CA VAL A 226 19.47 -4.77 21.05
C VAL A 226 18.51 -4.03 21.99
N MET A 227 17.23 -3.98 21.65
CA MET A 227 16.23 -3.35 22.51
C MET A 227 15.93 -4.19 23.76
N GLU A 228 15.82 -5.52 23.66
CA GLU A 228 15.63 -6.42 24.81
C GLU A 228 16.79 -6.29 25.80
N HIS A 229 18.03 -6.23 25.30
CA HIS A 229 19.21 -5.97 26.12
C HIS A 229 19.13 -4.62 26.85
N ALA A 230 18.78 -3.55 26.14
CA ALA A 230 18.64 -2.23 26.75
C ALA A 230 17.50 -2.16 27.78
N CYS A 231 16.38 -2.85 27.53
CA CYS A 231 15.27 -2.94 28.49
C CYS A 231 15.71 -3.66 29.76
N TYR A 232 16.49 -4.73 29.64
CA TYR A 232 17.05 -5.45 30.79
C TYR A 232 18.04 -4.58 31.58
N GLU A 233 19.00 -3.89 30.93
CA GLU A 233 19.92 -2.97 31.62
C GLU A 233 19.21 -1.80 32.31
N PHE A 234 18.11 -1.32 31.73
CA PHE A 234 17.24 -0.35 32.39
C PHE A 234 16.54 -0.94 33.61
N ALA A 235 15.98 -2.16 33.48
CA ALA A 235 15.31 -2.84 34.58
C ALA A 235 16.24 -3.13 35.77
N GLN A 236 17.52 -3.43 35.52
CA GLN A 236 18.52 -3.60 36.57
C GLN A 236 18.74 -2.32 37.40
N ARG A 237 18.55 -1.15 36.79
CA ARG A 237 18.71 0.14 37.46
C ARG A 237 17.45 0.61 38.17
N GLU A 238 16.31 0.55 37.48
CA GLU A 238 15.06 1.19 37.93
C GLU A 238 14.01 0.21 38.45
N MET A 239 14.06 -1.06 38.06
CA MET A 239 13.01 -2.07 38.31
C MET A 239 13.56 -3.37 38.91
N GLN A 240 14.62 -3.29 39.72
CA GLN A 240 15.33 -4.44 40.27
C GLN A 240 14.40 -5.41 41.02
N LYS A 241 13.42 -4.89 41.75
CA LYS A 241 12.41 -5.71 42.44
C LYS A 241 11.58 -6.56 41.48
N THR A 242 11.21 -6.02 40.31
CA THR A 242 10.47 -6.76 39.29
C THR A 242 11.31 -7.90 38.71
N LEU A 243 12.61 -7.69 38.53
CA LEU A 243 13.53 -8.74 38.08
C LEU A 243 13.62 -9.88 39.10
N GLU A 244 13.73 -9.55 40.39
CA GLU A 244 13.80 -10.53 41.48
C GLU A 244 12.48 -11.31 41.64
N ASP A 245 11.35 -10.61 41.64
CA ASP A 245 10.02 -11.20 41.79
C ASP A 245 9.64 -12.13 40.62
N GLN A 246 10.21 -11.92 39.44
CA GLN A 246 9.97 -12.72 38.23
C GLN A 246 11.14 -13.66 37.88
N GLU A 247 12.20 -13.69 38.68
CA GLU A 247 13.41 -14.47 38.46
C GLU A 247 14.06 -14.25 37.07
N TRP A 248 14.02 -13.01 36.57
CA TRP A 248 14.60 -12.64 35.29
C TRP A 248 16.08 -12.30 35.44
N ASP A 249 16.92 -13.26 35.07
CA ASP A 249 18.37 -13.20 35.24
C ASP A 249 19.14 -12.79 33.97
N HIS A 250 18.51 -12.83 32.79
CA HIS A 250 19.13 -12.50 31.50
C HIS A 250 18.23 -11.65 30.59
N PRO A 251 18.80 -10.91 29.63
CA PRO A 251 18.05 -10.15 28.62
C PRO A 251 17.03 -10.99 27.84
N GLU A 252 17.38 -12.24 27.54
CA GLU A 252 16.56 -13.17 26.77
C GLU A 252 15.41 -13.78 27.56
N ALA A 253 15.36 -13.56 28.89
CA ALA A 253 14.29 -14.06 29.74
C ALA A 253 12.95 -13.39 29.45
N VAL A 254 12.96 -12.22 28.80
CA VAL A 254 11.77 -11.40 28.56
C VAL A 254 11.75 -10.90 27.13
N GLU A 255 10.61 -11.14 26.48
CA GLU A 255 10.39 -10.73 25.09
C GLU A 255 10.10 -9.23 24.99
N LEU A 256 10.49 -8.63 23.87
CA LEU A 256 10.39 -7.17 23.69
C LEU A 256 9.00 -6.58 23.92
N ASP A 257 7.93 -7.26 23.53
CA ASP A 257 6.56 -6.77 23.75
C ASP A 257 6.18 -6.76 25.24
N GLN A 258 6.65 -7.75 26.01
CA GLN A 258 6.45 -7.80 27.45
C GLN A 258 7.18 -6.61 28.09
N TRP A 259 8.43 -6.35 27.67
CA TRP A 259 9.15 -5.15 28.06
C TRP A 259 8.38 -3.87 27.75
N MET A 260 7.90 -3.71 26.52
CA MET A 260 7.13 -2.52 26.14
C MET A 260 5.87 -2.35 26.98
N ASN A 261 5.14 -3.44 27.28
CA ASN A 261 3.95 -3.38 28.11
C ASN A 261 4.27 -2.98 29.57
N ILE A 262 5.38 -3.45 30.13
CA ILE A 262 5.85 -3.05 31.46
C ILE A 262 6.21 -1.57 31.47
N LEU A 263 6.95 -1.11 30.46
CA LEU A 263 7.38 0.29 30.35
C LEU A 263 6.22 1.26 30.12
N ILE A 264 5.13 0.83 29.47
CA ILE A 264 3.90 1.64 29.34
C ILE A 264 3.27 1.92 30.71
N GLY A 265 3.37 0.98 31.64
CA GLY A 265 2.86 1.14 33.01
C GLY A 265 3.85 1.79 33.99
N HIS A 266 5.07 2.10 33.53
CA HIS A 266 6.12 2.68 34.36
C HIS A 266 6.10 4.21 34.29
N ASP A 267 6.01 4.86 35.45
CA ASP A 267 6.16 6.31 35.57
C ASP A 267 7.62 6.67 35.90
N GLY A 268 8.11 7.83 35.44
CA GLY A 268 9.43 8.34 35.86
C GLY A 268 10.51 8.40 34.78
N PHE A 269 10.14 8.34 33.49
CA PHE A 269 11.10 8.64 32.43
C PHE A 269 11.45 10.13 32.40
N ASP A 270 12.76 10.46 32.40
CA ASP A 270 13.23 11.83 32.20
C ASP A 270 13.17 12.19 30.70
N THR A 271 11.97 12.54 30.24
CA THR A 271 11.72 12.86 28.83
C THR A 271 10.73 14.00 28.68
N ASN A 272 10.91 14.79 27.62
CA ASN A 272 9.99 15.85 27.23
C ASN A 272 8.74 15.35 26.49
N LYS A 273 8.62 14.04 26.30
CA LYS A 273 7.47 13.40 25.64
C LYS A 273 6.28 13.33 26.58
N SER A 274 5.10 13.61 26.06
CA SER A 274 3.84 13.36 26.77
C SER A 274 3.61 11.86 26.97
N THR A 275 2.78 11.49 27.95
CA THR A 275 2.39 10.10 28.21
C THR A 275 1.84 9.40 26.96
N GLU A 276 1.02 10.10 26.15
CA GLU A 276 0.49 9.54 24.90
C GLU A 276 1.55 9.28 23.84
N GLU A 277 2.57 10.15 23.74
CA GLU A 277 3.68 9.97 22.80
C GLU A 277 4.60 8.83 23.23
N LEU A 278 4.78 8.67 24.53
CA LEU A 278 5.56 7.59 25.11
C LEU A 278 4.87 6.23 24.91
N GLU A 279 3.55 6.17 25.16
CA GLU A 279 2.74 4.98 24.90
C GLU A 279 2.81 4.59 23.42
N ALA A 280 2.63 5.55 22.51
CA ALA A 280 2.74 5.31 21.07
C ALA A 280 4.14 4.81 20.67
N LEU A 281 5.19 5.32 21.33
CA LEU A 281 6.56 4.91 21.10
C LEU A 281 6.80 3.45 21.53
N PHE A 282 6.37 3.08 22.74
CA PHE A 282 6.51 1.69 23.21
C PHE A 282 5.62 0.71 22.44
N LEU A 283 4.42 1.11 22.01
CA LEU A 283 3.62 0.32 21.09
C LEU A 283 4.34 0.05 19.76
N SER A 284 5.19 0.97 19.29
CA SER A 284 6.06 0.70 18.14
C SER A 284 7.09 -0.39 18.42
N GLY A 285 7.56 -0.55 19.66
CA GLY A 285 8.44 -1.65 20.06
C GLY A 285 7.73 -3.01 19.98
N VAL A 286 6.46 -3.06 20.40
CA VAL A 286 5.60 -4.25 20.22
C VAL A 286 5.47 -4.60 18.74
N GLU A 287 5.24 -3.60 17.88
CA GLU A 287 5.15 -3.82 16.43
C GLU A 287 6.46 -4.34 15.82
N ILE A 288 7.62 -3.88 16.30
CA ILE A 288 8.94 -4.36 15.84
C ILE A 288 9.07 -5.86 16.13
N ARG A 289 8.74 -6.28 17.36
CA ARG A 289 8.71 -7.71 17.75
C ARG A 289 7.79 -8.49 16.83
N ASP A 290 6.57 -8.00 16.64
CA ASP A 290 5.55 -8.64 15.82
C ASP A 290 6.04 -8.87 14.38
N VAL A 291 6.68 -7.87 13.78
CA VAL A 291 7.25 -7.95 12.44
C VAL A 291 8.43 -8.92 12.38
N ALA A 292 9.29 -8.95 13.41
CA ALA A 292 10.41 -9.87 13.50
C ALA A 292 9.92 -11.33 13.56
N VAL A 293 8.98 -11.64 14.45
CA VAL A 293 8.45 -12.98 14.69
C VAL A 293 7.60 -13.48 13.52
N LYS A 294 6.67 -12.65 13.03
CA LYS A 294 5.75 -13.01 11.94
C LYS A 294 6.40 -12.92 10.56
N ARG A 295 7.65 -12.44 10.48
CA ARG A 295 8.44 -12.29 9.24
C ARG A 295 7.69 -11.48 8.17
N VAL A 296 6.97 -10.45 8.60
CA VAL A 296 6.15 -9.61 7.72
C VAL A 296 7.06 -8.67 6.94
N ILE A 297 6.94 -8.67 5.61
CA ILE A 297 7.63 -7.68 4.77
C ILE A 297 7.00 -6.32 4.98
N VAL A 298 7.83 -5.33 5.28
CA VAL A 298 7.42 -3.95 5.48
C VAL A 298 8.07 -3.08 4.42
N ASP A 299 7.40 -2.00 4.07
CA ASP A 299 7.92 -1.03 3.11
C ASP A 299 9.16 -0.28 3.69
N PRO A 300 9.99 0.31 2.82
CA PRO A 300 11.18 1.05 3.25
C PRO A 300 10.88 2.19 4.23
N TRP A 301 9.72 2.84 4.10
CA TRP A 301 9.34 3.93 4.99
C TRP A 301 9.07 3.40 6.40
N ARG A 302 8.29 2.32 6.52
CA ARG A 302 8.02 1.69 7.81
C ARG A 302 9.29 1.15 8.48
N THR A 303 10.24 0.66 7.69
CA THR A 303 11.58 0.27 8.19
C THR A 303 12.31 1.45 8.84
N ARG A 304 12.26 2.65 8.23
CA ARG A 304 12.86 3.87 8.80
C ARG A 304 12.18 4.29 10.09
N VAL A 305 10.85 4.21 10.14
CA VAL A 305 10.06 4.52 11.34
C VAL A 305 10.46 3.60 12.49
N PHE A 306 10.58 2.30 12.26
CA PHE A 306 11.02 1.36 13.30
C PHE A 306 12.42 1.66 13.82
N LEU A 307 13.37 1.93 12.92
CA LEU A 307 14.75 2.26 13.33
C LEU A 307 14.81 3.54 14.16
N LYS A 308 14.04 4.57 13.79
CA LYS A 308 13.97 5.81 14.56
C LYS A 308 13.25 5.63 15.90
N ASN A 309 12.13 4.92 15.92
CA ASN A 309 11.41 4.67 17.16
C ASN A 309 12.26 3.86 18.13
N ALA A 310 12.99 2.85 17.65
CA ALA A 310 13.97 2.13 18.46
C ALA A 310 15.06 3.07 19.01
N GLU A 311 15.63 3.96 18.19
CA GLU A 311 16.58 4.96 18.68
C GLU A 311 15.97 5.86 19.76
N ASP A 312 14.73 6.30 19.59
CA ASP A 312 14.05 7.16 20.56
C ASP A 312 13.69 6.41 21.85
N ILE A 313 13.33 5.12 21.78
CA ILE A 313 13.17 4.26 22.96
C ILE A 313 14.50 4.16 23.71
N LEU A 314 15.61 3.89 23.01
CA LEU A 314 16.91 3.75 23.64
C LEU A 314 17.42 5.05 24.29
N LYS A 315 17.01 6.22 23.78
CA LYS A 315 17.25 7.52 24.45
C LYS A 315 16.45 7.63 25.75
N VAL A 316 15.18 7.23 25.73
CA VAL A 316 14.30 7.24 26.91
C VAL A 316 14.83 6.30 28.00
N LEU A 317 15.40 5.16 27.61
CA LEU A 317 16.01 4.19 28.54
C LEU A 317 17.44 4.57 28.97
N GLU A 318 18.01 5.65 28.42
CA GLU A 318 19.40 6.07 28.63
C GLU A 318 20.44 4.97 28.33
N ALA A 319 20.14 4.08 27.39
CA ALA A 319 20.99 2.92 27.06
C ALA A 319 22.09 3.31 26.05
N GLY A 320 23.15 3.96 26.53
CA GLY A 320 24.19 4.59 25.71
C GLY A 320 24.84 3.68 24.65
N ASP A 321 25.25 2.46 25.02
CA ASP A 321 25.92 1.53 24.11
C ASP A 321 24.96 0.98 23.04
N CYS A 322 23.76 0.56 23.46
CA CYS A 322 22.71 0.12 22.56
C CYS A 322 22.26 1.23 21.60
N LEU A 323 22.17 2.47 22.10
CA LEU A 323 21.83 3.65 21.31
C LEU A 323 22.83 3.89 20.19
N HIS A 324 24.14 3.77 20.48
CA HIS A 324 25.17 3.92 19.46
C HIS A 324 25.05 2.86 18.36
N ILE A 325 24.79 1.60 18.73
CA ILE A 325 24.58 0.49 17.78
C ILE A 325 23.39 0.78 16.86
N VAL A 326 22.23 1.14 17.41
CA VAL A 326 21.01 1.42 16.61
C VAL A 326 21.17 2.68 15.77
N LYS A 327 21.81 3.73 16.28
CA LYS A 327 22.04 4.97 15.52
C LYS A 327 22.93 4.73 14.31
N LYS A 328 24.00 3.94 14.47
CA LYS A 328 24.85 3.51 13.35
C LYS A 328 24.08 2.67 12.35
N LEU A 329 23.35 1.65 12.83
CA LEU A 329 22.53 0.77 12.01
C LEU A 329 21.48 1.55 11.20
N ARG A 330 20.83 2.55 11.82
CA ARG A 330 19.88 3.44 11.14
C ARG A 330 20.56 4.19 10.00
N GLY A 331 21.71 4.82 10.26
CA GLY A 331 22.45 5.55 9.23
C GLY A 331 22.85 4.68 8.03
N ASP A 332 23.36 3.48 8.30
CA ASP A 332 23.78 2.54 7.26
C ASP A 332 22.58 2.03 6.43
N VAL A 333 21.46 1.70 7.09
CA VAL A 333 20.24 1.24 6.42
C VAL A 333 19.57 2.37 5.62
N GLU A 334 19.47 3.58 6.18
CA GLU A 334 18.89 4.74 5.48
C GLU A 334 19.67 5.09 4.22
N LYS A 335 21.01 5.10 4.30
CA LYS A 335 21.89 5.27 3.15
C LYS A 335 21.64 4.20 2.09
N SER A 336 21.65 2.93 2.50
CA SER A 336 21.45 1.80 1.59
C SER A 336 20.08 1.82 0.91
N LEU A 337 19.02 2.17 1.66
CA LEU A 337 17.67 2.35 1.12
C LEU A 337 17.58 3.53 0.13
N GLY A 338 18.30 4.62 0.41
CA GLY A 338 18.41 5.76 -0.50
C GLY A 338 19.07 5.39 -1.82
N GLU A 339 20.23 4.71 -1.76
CA GLU A 339 20.96 4.22 -2.94
C GLU A 339 20.14 3.22 -3.76
N LEU A 340 19.45 2.29 -3.08
CA LEU A 340 18.54 1.34 -3.73
C LEU A 340 17.39 2.05 -4.47
N HIS A 341 16.78 3.06 -3.84
CA HIS A 341 15.69 3.82 -4.45
C HIS A 341 16.16 4.57 -5.70
N LEU A 342 17.28 5.29 -5.62
CA LEU A 342 17.85 6.04 -6.75
C LEU A 342 18.21 5.11 -7.92
N THR A 343 18.89 3.99 -7.62
CA THR A 343 19.29 3.00 -8.64
C THR A 343 18.06 2.37 -9.30
N THR A 344 17.04 2.02 -8.51
CA THR A 344 15.80 1.48 -9.05
C THR A 344 15.10 2.49 -9.96
N MET A 345 14.98 3.76 -9.54
CA MET A 345 14.36 4.81 -10.35
C MET A 345 15.08 5.00 -11.68
N HIS A 346 16.41 5.03 -11.67
CA HIS A 346 17.20 5.15 -12.89
C HIS A 346 16.95 4.00 -13.87
N GLU A 347 17.02 2.76 -13.39
CA GLU A 347 16.78 1.57 -14.21
C GLU A 347 15.34 1.50 -14.73
N ARG A 348 14.35 1.94 -13.93
CA ARG A 348 12.94 2.00 -14.37
C ARG A 348 12.74 2.93 -15.55
N VAL A 349 13.26 4.16 -15.48
CA VAL A 349 13.17 5.13 -16.58
C VAL A 349 13.81 4.57 -17.85
N ARG A 350 14.95 3.86 -17.71
CA ARG A 350 15.59 3.19 -18.85
C ARG A 350 14.67 2.12 -19.45
N VAL A 351 14.09 1.24 -18.62
CA VAL A 351 13.19 0.18 -19.07
C VAL A 351 11.94 0.75 -19.76
N GLU A 352 11.32 1.78 -19.20
CA GLU A 352 10.13 2.41 -19.79
C GLU A 352 10.42 3.01 -21.17
N LYS A 353 11.58 3.65 -21.32
CA LYS A 353 12.04 4.18 -22.61
C LYS A 353 12.18 3.07 -23.65
N GLU A 354 12.90 2.00 -23.33
CA GLU A 354 13.09 0.86 -24.22
C GLU A 354 11.75 0.20 -24.60
N LEU A 355 10.83 0.04 -23.64
CA LEU A 355 9.49 -0.49 -23.90
C LEU A 355 8.67 0.41 -24.82
N ALA A 356 8.78 1.73 -24.69
CA ALA A 356 8.13 2.69 -25.58
C ALA A 356 8.67 2.63 -27.01
N GLU A 357 9.99 2.46 -27.16
CA GLU A 357 10.64 2.27 -28.46
C GLU A 357 10.17 0.98 -29.14
N ILE A 358 10.16 -0.14 -28.41
CA ILE A 358 9.64 -1.43 -28.89
C ILE A 358 8.17 -1.32 -29.31
N ALA A 359 7.34 -0.59 -28.55
CA ALA A 359 5.94 -0.39 -28.89
C ALA A 359 5.77 0.42 -30.20
N ALA A 360 6.60 1.44 -30.41
CA ALA A 360 6.59 2.24 -31.62
C ALA A 360 7.01 1.42 -32.85
N GLU A 361 8.05 0.58 -32.73
CA GLU A 361 8.48 -0.33 -33.78
C GLU A 361 7.40 -1.37 -34.10
N SER A 362 6.80 -1.96 -33.07
CA SER A 362 5.71 -2.93 -33.21
C SER A 362 4.53 -2.34 -33.99
N LYS A 363 4.19 -1.07 -33.73
CA LYS A 363 3.15 -0.34 -34.49
C LYS A 363 3.52 -0.15 -35.96
N LYS A 364 4.77 0.23 -36.26
CA LYS A 364 5.26 0.37 -37.65
C LYS A 364 5.20 -0.98 -38.39
N LEU A 365 5.63 -2.05 -37.73
CA LEU A 365 5.58 -3.39 -38.27
C LEU A 365 4.14 -3.86 -38.54
N GLN A 366 3.21 -3.57 -37.62
CA GLN A 366 1.80 -3.89 -37.79
C GLN A 366 1.20 -3.18 -39.00
N GLN A 367 1.44 -1.88 -39.15
CA GLN A 367 1.00 -1.11 -40.32
C GLN A 367 1.58 -1.68 -41.62
N ARG A 368 2.85 -2.09 -41.62
CA ARG A 368 3.48 -2.72 -42.79
C ARG A 368 2.82 -4.06 -43.12
N ARG A 369 2.50 -4.89 -42.12
CA ARG A 369 1.78 -6.16 -42.31
C ARG A 369 0.41 -5.94 -42.93
N GLU A 370 -0.33 -4.94 -42.48
CA GLU A 370 -1.65 -4.59 -43.01
C GLU A 370 -1.58 -4.10 -44.46
N ARG A 371 -0.59 -3.25 -44.81
CA ARG A 371 -0.37 -2.83 -46.20
C ARG A 371 -0.10 -4.02 -47.13
N VAL A 372 0.81 -4.91 -46.74
CA VAL A 372 1.13 -6.11 -47.53
C VAL A 372 -0.10 -6.99 -47.71
N LYS A 373 -0.91 -7.18 -46.65
CA LYS A 373 -2.18 -7.93 -46.77
C LYS A 373 -3.15 -7.24 -47.74
N ALA A 374 -3.28 -5.92 -47.66
CA ALA A 374 -4.17 -5.15 -48.52
C ALA A 374 -3.74 -5.18 -50.00
N GLU A 375 -2.43 -5.31 -50.28
CA GLU A 375 -1.91 -5.46 -51.65
C GLU A 375 -2.12 -6.87 -52.21
N ILE A 376 -1.89 -7.92 -51.39
CA ILE A 376 -1.95 -9.31 -51.85
C ILE A 376 -3.39 -9.79 -52.02
N LEU A 377 -4.33 -9.40 -51.14
CA LEU A 377 -5.71 -9.91 -51.16
C LEU A 377 -6.46 -9.64 -52.48
N PRO A 378 -6.43 -8.43 -53.08
CA PRO A 378 -7.06 -8.19 -54.38
C PRO A 378 -6.41 -8.99 -55.51
N TRP A 379 -5.08 -9.07 -55.52
CA TRP A 379 -4.34 -9.85 -56.51
C TRP A 379 -4.72 -11.34 -56.44
N MET A 380 -4.80 -11.91 -55.23
CA MET A 380 -5.27 -13.29 -55.03
C MET A 380 -6.69 -13.51 -55.56
N LYS A 381 -7.62 -12.57 -55.31
CA LYS A 381 -8.99 -12.64 -55.81
C LYS A 381 -9.03 -12.63 -57.35
N GLN A 382 -8.25 -11.75 -57.98
CA GLN A 382 -8.15 -11.71 -59.44
C GLN A 382 -7.58 -13.02 -60.01
N CYS A 383 -6.55 -13.59 -59.38
CA CYS A 383 -6.02 -14.90 -59.78
C CYS A 383 -7.06 -16.01 -59.66
N GLN A 384 -7.87 -16.00 -58.60
CA GLN A 384 -8.98 -16.95 -58.42
C GLN A 384 -10.04 -16.81 -59.53
N GLU A 385 -10.43 -15.58 -59.87
CA GLU A 385 -11.40 -15.31 -60.95
C GLU A 385 -10.88 -15.80 -62.31
N VAL A 386 -9.62 -15.50 -62.65
CA VAL A 386 -9.00 -15.95 -63.91
C VAL A 386 -8.89 -17.47 -63.97
N ALA A 387 -8.48 -18.12 -62.87
CA ALA A 387 -8.43 -19.57 -62.80
C ALA A 387 -9.83 -20.19 -62.95
N GLY A 388 -10.85 -19.60 -62.30
CA GLY A 388 -12.24 -20.00 -62.40
C GLY A 388 -12.78 -19.96 -63.83
N SER A 389 -12.56 -18.84 -64.55
CA SER A 389 -12.97 -18.71 -65.95
C SER A 389 -12.34 -19.77 -66.85
N ARG A 390 -11.04 -20.05 -66.70
CA ARG A 390 -10.35 -21.10 -67.47
C ARG A 390 -10.91 -22.50 -67.19
N VAL A 391 -11.27 -22.78 -65.94
CA VAL A 391 -11.91 -24.06 -65.58
C VAL A 391 -13.29 -24.16 -66.22
N LEU A 392 -14.10 -23.09 -66.19
CA LEU A 392 -15.40 -23.06 -66.84
C LEU A 392 -15.30 -23.25 -68.36
N GLU A 393 -14.35 -22.59 -69.02
CA GLU A 393 -14.07 -22.79 -70.45
C GLU A 393 -13.72 -24.26 -70.76
N ALA A 394 -12.88 -24.89 -69.93
CA ALA A 394 -12.52 -26.30 -70.10
C ALA A 394 -13.71 -27.25 -69.88
N ILE A 395 -14.61 -26.94 -68.94
CA ILE A 395 -15.85 -27.71 -68.71
C ILE A 395 -16.74 -27.61 -69.94
N CYS A 396 -17.05 -26.40 -70.43
CA CYS A 396 -17.88 -26.21 -71.61
C CYS A 396 -17.30 -26.91 -72.85
N ALA A 397 -15.97 -26.85 -73.04
CA ALA A 397 -15.31 -27.55 -74.14
C ALA A 397 -15.45 -29.08 -74.05
N ALA A 398 -15.42 -29.65 -72.83
CA ALA A 398 -15.61 -31.07 -72.61
C ALA A 398 -17.07 -31.52 -72.82
N GLU A 399 -18.05 -30.68 -72.44
CA GLU A 399 -19.48 -30.96 -72.65
C GLU A 399 -19.85 -31.00 -74.14
N VAL A 400 -19.31 -30.08 -74.94
CA VAL A 400 -19.51 -30.08 -76.42
C VAL A 400 -18.96 -31.33 -77.09
N VAL A 401 -17.90 -31.94 -76.54
CA VAL A 401 -17.33 -33.20 -77.04
C VAL A 401 -18.17 -34.42 -76.64
N ALA A 402 -18.97 -34.32 -75.58
CA ALA A 402 -19.85 -35.41 -75.13
C ALA A 402 -21.22 -35.45 -75.84
N GLU A 403 -21.61 -34.37 -76.53
CA GLU A 403 -22.87 -34.26 -77.30
C GLU A 403 -22.74 -34.64 -78.79
N VAL A 404 -21.55 -35.05 -79.25
CA VAL A 404 -21.27 -35.60 -80.59
C VAL A 404 -21.07 -37.10 -80.49
#